data_AF-A0A520VZC8-F1
#
_entry.id   AF-A0A520VZC8-F1
#
_cell.length_a   1.000
_cell.length_b   1.000
_cell.length_c   1.000
_cell.angle_alpha   90.00
_cell.angle_beta   90.00
_cell.angle_gamma   90.00
#
_symmetry.space_group_name_H-M   'P 1'
#
loop_
_entity.id
_entity.type
_entity.pdbx_description
1 polymer ?
#
loop_
_entity_poly.entity_id
_entity_poly.type
_entity_poly.pdbx_seq_one_letter_code
_entity_poly.pdbx_strand_id
1 'polypeptide(L)'
;MSILNFNNIEIAQILVSIFFSIVFFQSSIDKINDREGNLKFFNHHFRGTFFQNYTSISLKFLALFEIASAFLCCFGIFYKLSYHDSIFIYYGLLISAIVLLLLLLGQRLAKDYAGAADITIYFILCIVTIFSF
;
A
#
# COMPACT_ATOMS: atom_id res chain seq x y z
N MET A 1 2.07 18.71 22.85
CA MET A 1 2.03 19.90 21.97
C MET A 1 0.95 19.63 20.94
N SER A 2 -0.05 20.49 20.77
CA SER A 2 -1.00 20.38 19.65
C SER A 2 -0.50 21.26 18.50
N ILE A 3 -0.52 20.75 17.28
CA ILE A 3 -0.22 21.51 16.06
C ILE A 3 -1.48 21.44 15.20
N LEU A 4 -2.01 22.58 14.77
CA LEU A 4 -3.24 22.65 13.95
C LEU A 4 -4.46 21.96 14.59
N ASN A 5 -4.58 22.00 15.93
CA ASN A 5 -5.61 21.30 16.72
C ASN A 5 -5.54 19.77 16.70
N PHE A 6 -4.47 19.17 16.16
CA PHE A 6 -4.22 17.74 16.24
C PHE A 6 -3.18 17.41 17.31
N ASN A 7 -3.32 16.25 17.95
CA ASN A 7 -2.32 15.71 18.85
C ASN A 7 -1.19 14.99 18.06
N ASN A 8 -0.11 14.62 18.74
CA ASN A 8 1.05 13.99 18.10
C ASN A 8 0.71 12.67 17.37
N ILE A 9 -0.24 11.90 17.89
CA ILE A 9 -0.67 10.62 17.29
C ILE A 9 -1.43 10.87 15.99
N GLU A 10 -2.37 11.82 16.01
CA GLU A 10 -3.16 12.18 14.83
C GLU A 10 -2.27 12.75 13.71
N ILE A 11 -1.26 13.54 14.07
CA ILE A 11 -0.26 14.04 13.12
C ILE A 11 0.49 12.86 12.48
N ALA A 12 0.90 11.86 13.28
CA ALA A 12 1.56 10.67 12.76
C ALA A 12 0.64 9.87 11.83
N GLN A 13 -0.64 9.67 12.20
CA GLN A 13 -1.64 9.00 11.36
C GLN A 13 -1.80 9.71 10.01
N ILE A 14 -1.90 11.05 10.00
CA ILE A 14 -2.02 11.85 8.77
C ILE A 14 -0.76 11.70 7.91
N LEU A 15 0.43 11.84 8.49
CA LEU A 15 1.69 11.72 7.76
C LEU A 15 1.89 10.33 7.15
N VAL A 16 1.55 9.28 7.89
CA VAL A 16 1.62 7.90 7.38
C VAL A 16 0.54 7.64 6.32
N SER A 17 -0.64 8.24 6.46
CA SER A 17 -1.67 8.21 5.41
C SER A 17 -1.15 8.84 4.12
N ILE A 18 -0.50 10.01 4.21
CA ILE A 18 0.13 10.68 3.06
C ILE A 18 1.18 9.76 2.42
N PHE A 19 2.04 9.14 3.24
CA PHE A 19 3.05 8.21 2.78
C PHE A 19 2.45 7.06 1.95
N PHE A 20 1.43 6.37 2.47
CA PHE A 20 0.78 5.28 1.75
C PHE A 20 0.00 5.75 0.52
N SER A 21 -0.63 6.93 0.56
CA SER A 21 -1.23 7.53 -0.62
C SER A 21 -0.22 7.76 -1.74
N ILE A 22 0.94 8.36 -1.44
CA ILE A 22 1.98 8.63 -2.44
C ILE A 22 2.48 7.33 -3.06
N VAL A 23 2.89 6.37 -2.21
CA VAL A 23 3.49 5.11 -2.66
C VAL A 23 2.51 4.31 -3.52
N PHE A 24 1.26 4.13 -3.06
CA PHE A 24 0.31 3.29 -3.79
C PHE A 24 -0.37 3.99 -4.97
N PHE A 25 -0.52 5.33 -4.97
CA PHE A 25 -0.93 6.02 -6.20
C PHE A 25 0.14 5.90 -7.27
N GLN A 26 1.41 6.17 -6.93
CA GLN A 26 2.50 6.02 -7.89
C GLN A 26 2.55 4.57 -8.42
N SER A 27 2.51 3.60 -7.52
CA SER A 27 2.61 2.17 -7.85
C SER A 27 1.46 1.68 -8.72
N SER A 28 0.22 2.14 -8.47
CA SER A 28 -0.95 1.75 -9.26
C SER A 28 -1.03 2.46 -10.61
N ILE A 29 -0.71 3.76 -10.67
CA ILE A 29 -0.68 4.54 -11.91
C ILE A 29 0.38 3.98 -12.86
N ASP A 30 1.56 3.62 -12.35
CA ASP A 30 2.62 2.99 -13.13
C ASP A 30 2.15 1.68 -13.78
N LYS A 31 1.48 0.80 -13.02
CA LYS A 31 0.92 -0.48 -13.54
C LYS A 31 -0.16 -0.30 -14.60
N ILE A 32 -0.83 0.84 -14.61
CA ILE A 32 -1.86 1.17 -15.60
C ILE A 32 -1.20 1.77 -16.85
N ASN A 33 -0.27 2.71 -16.68
CA ASN A 33 0.37 3.44 -17.78
C ASN A 33 1.46 2.62 -18.48
N ASP A 34 2.40 2.01 -17.74
CA ASP A 34 3.40 1.07 -18.26
C ASP A 34 3.01 -0.37 -17.93
N ARG A 35 1.86 -0.77 -18.46
CA ARG A 35 1.34 -2.13 -18.25
C ARG A 35 2.25 -3.19 -18.88
N GLU A 36 2.82 -2.94 -20.05
CA GLU A 36 3.66 -3.92 -20.75
C GLU A 36 4.99 -4.15 -20.02
N GLY A 37 5.65 -3.10 -19.54
CA GLY A 37 6.86 -3.20 -18.73
C GLY A 37 6.61 -3.98 -17.45
N ASN A 38 5.54 -3.65 -16.72
CA ASN A 38 5.14 -4.36 -15.52
C ASN A 38 4.81 -5.84 -15.77
N LEU A 39 4.14 -6.18 -16.88
CA LEU A 39 3.88 -7.57 -17.24
C LEU A 39 5.18 -8.33 -17.55
N LYS A 40 6.13 -7.71 -18.26
CA LYS A 40 7.46 -8.31 -18.52
C LYS A 40 8.20 -8.58 -17.21
N PHE A 41 8.20 -7.61 -16.29
CA PHE A 41 8.77 -7.79 -14.95
C PHE A 41 8.11 -8.96 -14.21
N PHE A 42 6.78 -8.99 -14.11
CA PHE A 42 6.05 -10.05 -13.41
C PHE A 42 6.32 -11.43 -14.03
N ASN A 43 6.32 -11.54 -15.36
CA ASN A 43 6.60 -12.80 -16.06
C ASN A 43 8.01 -13.32 -15.79
N HIS A 44 8.99 -12.42 -15.69
CA HIS A 44 10.35 -12.79 -15.32
C HIS A 44 10.46 -13.17 -13.84
N HIS A 45 9.90 -12.33 -12.96
CA HIS A 45 9.97 -12.49 -11.51
C HIS A 45 9.28 -13.77 -11.03
N PHE A 46 8.12 -14.11 -11.60
CA PHE A 46 7.35 -15.32 -11.24
C PHE A 46 7.72 -16.56 -12.07
N ARG A 47 8.81 -16.54 -12.84
CA ARG A 47 9.20 -17.67 -13.70
C ARG A 47 9.46 -18.93 -12.87
N GLY A 48 8.82 -20.03 -13.24
CA GLY A 48 8.93 -21.31 -12.53
C GLY A 48 8.10 -21.39 -11.24
N THR A 49 7.25 -20.39 -10.97
CA THR A 49 6.32 -20.38 -9.84
C THR A 49 4.89 -20.67 -10.30
N PHE A 50 4.00 -20.99 -9.36
CA PHE A 50 2.55 -21.16 -9.63
C PHE A 50 1.91 -19.92 -10.29
N PHE A 51 2.44 -18.73 -10.04
CA PHE A 51 1.89 -17.46 -10.53
C PHE A 51 2.30 -17.12 -11.97
N GLN A 52 3.21 -17.87 -12.59
CA GLN A 52 3.71 -17.57 -13.93
C GLN A 52 2.59 -17.42 -14.98
N ASN A 53 1.52 -18.20 -14.85
CA ASN A 53 0.38 -18.17 -15.79
C ASN A 53 -0.69 -17.15 -15.43
N TYR A 54 -0.58 -16.52 -14.25
CA TYR A 54 -1.59 -15.61 -13.70
C TYR A 54 -1.09 -14.17 -13.55
N THR A 55 0.12 -13.86 -14.01
CA THR A 55 0.80 -12.56 -13.85
C THR A 55 -0.08 -11.37 -14.25
N SER A 56 -0.81 -11.46 -15.36
CA SER A 56 -1.68 -10.37 -15.83
C SER A 56 -2.88 -10.12 -14.93
N ILE A 57 -3.45 -11.18 -14.36
CA ILE A 57 -4.56 -11.10 -13.40
C ILE A 57 -4.04 -10.59 -12.06
N SER A 58 -2.92 -11.13 -11.58
CA SER A 58 -2.26 -10.69 -10.34
C SER A 58 -1.90 -9.21 -10.40
N LEU A 59 -1.37 -8.73 -11.53
CA LEU A 59 -1.04 -7.31 -11.71
C LEU A 59 -2.28 -6.41 -11.64
N LYS A 60 -3.39 -6.81 -12.29
CA LYS A 60 -4.66 -6.06 -12.21
C LYS A 60 -5.22 -6.03 -10.80
N PHE A 61 -5.24 -7.18 -10.15
CA PHE A 61 -5.78 -7.32 -8.79
C PHE A 61 -4.96 -6.48 -7.81
N LEU A 62 -3.63 -6.56 -7.88
CA LEU A 62 -2.73 -5.75 -7.07
C LEU A 62 -2.96 -4.25 -7.30
N ALA A 63 -3.00 -3.80 -8.55
CA ALA A 63 -3.22 -2.39 -8.88
C ALA A 63 -4.58 -1.87 -8.35
N LEU A 64 -5.62 -2.71 -8.36
CA LEU A 64 -6.94 -2.36 -7.82
C LEU A 64 -6.90 -2.15 -6.30
N PHE A 65 -6.20 -3.01 -5.56
CA PHE A 65 -6.07 -2.85 -4.12
C PHE A 65 -5.16 -1.67 -3.76
N GLU A 66 -4.08 -1.46 -4.52
CA GLU A 66 -3.20 -0.30 -4.35
C GLU A 66 -3.97 1.02 -4.54
N ILE A 67 -4.75 1.16 -5.62
CA ILE A 67 -5.51 2.39 -5.86
C ILE A 67 -6.62 2.60 -4.83
N ALA A 68 -7.30 1.53 -4.38
CA ALA A 68 -8.30 1.62 -3.32
C ALA A 68 -7.69 2.06 -1.99
N SER A 69 -6.53 1.49 -1.64
CA SER A 69 -5.74 1.88 -0.48
C SER A 69 -5.32 3.35 -0.55
N ALA A 70 -4.73 3.76 -1.66
CA ALA A 70 -4.23 5.12 -1.86
C ALA A 70 -5.36 6.15 -1.77
N PHE A 71 -6.52 5.82 -2.37
CA PHE A 71 -7.71 6.65 -2.35
C PHE A 71 -8.29 6.80 -0.94
N LEU A 72 -8.44 5.71 -0.18
CA LEU A 72 -8.95 5.79 1.19
C LEU A 72 -8.01 6.55 2.11
N CYS A 73 -6.70 6.34 2.01
CA CYS A 73 -5.72 7.12 2.76
C CYS A 73 -5.81 8.62 2.40
N CYS A 74 -5.97 8.94 1.11
CA CYS A 74 -6.03 10.32 0.64
C CYS A 74 -7.33 11.01 1.09
N PHE A 75 -8.45 10.34 0.84
CA PHE A 75 -9.77 10.79 1.28
C PHE A 75 -9.84 10.92 2.81
N GLY A 76 -9.23 9.98 3.54
CA GLY A 76 -9.20 10.01 5.00
C GLY A 76 -8.46 11.21 5.57
N ILE A 77 -7.45 11.74 4.88
CA ILE A 77 -6.81 13.00 5.28
C ILE A 77 -7.81 14.15 5.18
N PHE A 78 -8.49 14.31 4.03
CA PHE A 78 -9.50 15.36 3.87
C PHE A 78 -10.65 15.21 4.86
N TYR A 79 -11.11 13.97 5.08
CA TYR A 79 -12.17 13.67 6.04
C TYR A 79 -11.77 14.04 7.48
N LYS A 80 -10.54 13.69 7.89
CA LYS A 80 -10.01 14.06 9.21
C LYS A 80 -9.91 15.58 9.38
N LEU A 81 -9.50 16.30 8.35
CA LEU A 81 -9.41 17.76 8.38
C LEU A 81 -10.78 18.45 8.47
N SER A 82 -11.82 17.88 7.86
CA SER A 82 -13.18 18.46 7.86
C SER A 82 -14.04 18.03 9.03
N TYR A 83 -13.89 16.77 9.49
CA TYR A 83 -14.81 16.13 10.45
C TYR A 83 -14.11 15.65 11.73
N HIS A 84 -12.79 15.84 11.87
CA HIS A 84 -11.99 15.40 13.01
C HIS A 84 -12.02 13.89 13.32
N ASP A 85 -12.49 13.07 12.37
CA ASP A 85 -12.57 11.61 12.48
C ASP A 85 -11.53 10.93 11.57
N SER A 86 -10.84 9.91 12.10
CA SER A 86 -9.76 9.20 11.41
C SER A 86 -10.22 7.88 10.77
N ILE A 87 -11.51 7.55 10.77
CA ILE A 87 -12.04 6.25 10.34
C ILE A 87 -11.59 5.81 8.92
N PHE A 88 -11.54 6.73 7.96
CA PHE A 88 -11.11 6.41 6.60
C PHE A 88 -9.59 6.22 6.48
N ILE A 89 -8.79 6.89 7.32
CA ILE A 89 -7.35 6.61 7.41
C ILE A 89 -7.14 5.19 7.94
N TYR A 90 -7.87 4.79 8.99
CA TYR A 90 -7.80 3.44 9.54
C TYR A 90 -8.12 2.37 8.48
N TYR A 91 -9.23 2.52 7.76
CA TYR A 91 -9.58 1.58 6.69
C TYR A 91 -8.58 1.61 5.52
N GLY A 92 -8.06 2.78 5.15
CA GLY A 92 -7.00 2.89 4.15
C GLY A 92 -5.72 2.13 4.55
N LEU A 93 -5.34 2.19 5.83
CA LEU A 93 -4.20 1.43 6.36
C LEU A 93 -4.48 -0.07 6.46
N LEU A 94 -5.72 -0.49 6.75
CA LEU A 94 -6.07 -1.92 6.68
C LEU A 94 -5.93 -2.47 5.26
N ILE A 95 -6.40 -1.74 4.25
CA ILE A 95 -6.20 -2.14 2.85
C ILE A 95 -4.70 -2.08 2.49
N SER A 96 -3.96 -1.09 2.98
CA SER A 96 -2.50 -1.00 2.82
C SER A 96 -1.80 -2.26 3.34
N ALA A 97 -2.16 -2.71 4.54
CA ALA A 97 -1.61 -3.93 5.12
C ALA A 97 -1.92 -5.16 4.25
N ILE A 98 -3.13 -5.27 3.71
CA ILE A 98 -3.50 -6.34 2.76
C ILE A 98 -2.63 -6.27 1.50
N VAL A 99 -2.46 -5.09 0.90
CA VAL A 99 -1.58 -4.89 -0.28
C VAL A 99 -0.15 -5.35 0.02
N LEU A 100 0.41 -4.95 1.16
CA LEU A 100 1.76 -5.32 1.57
C LEU A 100 1.90 -6.83 1.78
N LEU A 101 0.89 -7.51 2.34
CA LEU A 101 0.89 -8.96 2.48
C LEU A 101 0.83 -9.67 1.12
N LEU A 102 0.05 -9.15 0.15
CA LEU A 102 0.02 -9.67 -1.22
C LEU A 102 1.38 -9.52 -1.92
N LEU A 103 2.01 -8.35 -1.77
CA LEU A 103 3.36 -8.11 -2.28
C LEU A 103 4.36 -9.07 -1.63
N LEU A 104 4.33 -9.21 -0.30
CA LEU A 104 5.21 -10.10 0.46
C LEU A 104 5.08 -11.55 -0.01
N LEU A 105 3.85 -12.01 -0.21
CA LEU A 105 3.57 -13.35 -0.74
C LEU A 105 4.22 -13.52 -2.12
N GLY A 106 4.08 -12.53 -3.00
CA GLY A 106 4.73 -12.52 -4.31
C GLY A 106 6.24 -12.70 -4.22
N GLN A 107 6.90 -11.89 -3.38
CA GLN A 107 8.35 -11.96 -3.18
C GLN A 107 8.79 -13.34 -2.65
N ARG A 108 8.04 -13.90 -1.69
CA ARG A 108 8.35 -15.23 -1.13
C ARG A 108 8.20 -16.35 -2.15
N LEU A 109 7.18 -16.30 -3.01
CA LEU A 109 6.98 -17.29 -4.07
C LEU A 109 8.09 -17.21 -5.12
N ALA A 110 8.55 -16.01 -5.45
CA ALA A 110 9.68 -15.77 -6.36
C ALA A 110 11.07 -16.02 -5.72
N LYS A 111 11.11 -16.34 -4.42
CA LYS A 111 12.35 -16.48 -3.61
C LYS A 111 13.20 -15.20 -3.59
N ASP A 112 12.57 -14.04 -3.74
CA ASP A 112 13.21 -12.74 -3.58
C ASP A 112 13.17 -12.33 -2.10
N TYR A 113 14.20 -12.73 -1.37
CA TYR A 113 14.30 -12.46 0.06
C TYR A 113 14.63 -10.99 0.37
N ALA A 114 15.31 -10.30 -0.55
CA ALA A 114 15.64 -8.89 -0.39
C ALA A 114 14.38 -8.03 -0.56
N GLY A 115 13.61 -8.26 -1.63
CA GLY A 115 12.33 -7.58 -1.83
C GLY A 115 11.33 -7.86 -0.70
N ALA A 116 11.33 -9.07 -0.13
CA ALA A 116 10.50 -9.38 1.04
C ALA A 116 10.89 -8.58 2.29
N ALA A 117 12.20 -8.33 2.49
CA ALA A 117 12.69 -7.51 3.60
C ALA A 117 12.28 -6.04 3.43
N ASP A 118 12.37 -5.49 2.22
CA ASP A 118 11.96 -4.11 1.93
C ASP A 118 10.48 -3.90 2.28
N ILE A 119 9.59 -4.80 1.85
CA ILE A 119 8.15 -4.73 2.17
C ILE A 119 7.89 -4.75 3.67
N THR A 120 8.69 -5.51 4.43
CA THR A 120 8.52 -5.65 5.88
C THR A 120 8.67 -4.30 6.59
N ILE A 121 9.53 -3.39 6.08
CA ILE A 121 9.71 -2.04 6.65
C ILE A 121 8.41 -1.23 6.55
N TYR A 122 7.76 -1.26 5.38
CA TYR A 122 6.49 -0.58 5.13
C TYR A 122 5.38 -1.22 5.98
N PHE A 123 5.42 -2.55 6.13
CA PHE A 123 4.45 -3.28 6.95
C PHE A 123 4.55 -2.91 8.43
N ILE A 124 5.75 -2.79 8.98
CA ILE A 124 5.96 -2.33 10.36
C ILE A 124 5.38 -0.91 10.54
N LEU A 125 5.68 0.02 9.63
CA LEU A 125 5.13 1.38 9.68
C LEU A 125 3.60 1.37 9.66
N CYS A 126 3.01 0.56 8.78
CA CYS A 126 1.57 0.38 8.68
C CYS A 126 0.95 -0.12 10.00
N ILE A 127 1.46 -1.23 10.54
CA ILE A 127 0.93 -1.88 11.75
C ILE A 127 1.10 -1.00 12.98
N VAL A 128 2.26 -0.38 13.18
CA VAL A 128 2.48 0.55 14.31
C VAL A 128 1.51 1.72 14.26
N THR A 129 1.18 2.22 13.06
CA THR A 129 0.21 3.30 12.90
C THR A 129 -1.21 2.82 13.17
N ILE A 130 -1.58 1.61 12.72
CA ILE A 130 -2.88 0.99 13.02
C ILE A 130 -3.08 0.83 14.54
N PHE A 131 -2.03 0.48 15.31
CA PHE A 131 -2.10 0.40 16.77
C PHE A 131 -2.35 1.74 17.48
N SER A 132 -2.22 2.87 16.76
CA SER A 132 -2.38 4.20 17.34
C SER A 132 -3.81 4.74 17.30
N PHE A 133 -4.74 4.02 16.65
CA PHE A 133 -6.17 4.36 16.60
C PHE A 133 -6.89 3.82 17.84
#